data_AF-A0A2D5MVT0-F1
#
_entry.id   AF-A0A2D5MVT0-F1
#
_cell.length_a   1.000
_cell.length_b   1.000
_cell.length_c   1.000
_cell.angle_alpha   90.00
_cell.angle_beta   90.00
_cell.angle_gamma   90.00
#
_symmetry.space_group_name_H-M   'P 1'
#
loop_
_entity.id
_entity.type
_entity.pdbx_description
1 polymer ?
#
loop_
_entity_poly.entity_id
_entity_poly.type
_entity_poly.pdbx_seq_one_letter_code
_entity_poly.pdbx_strand_id
1 'polypeptide(L)'
;MNDTVSIVTYPDDIQTDALRVLTYDLTPEQSQLISNTLQNLDLPNTVIYVAKTGDDPQWVVDKKHKCVIVILNANSEDQTTAGYLLAQPNCYYFGSSKLSVANNKEILEQQHINNIMEKAINSYGI
;
A
#
# COMPACT_ATOMS: atom_id res chain seq x y z
N MET A 1 -2.76 24.73 -0.21
CA MET A 1 -2.77 23.49 -1.00
C MET A 1 -3.92 22.66 -0.44
N ASN A 2 -4.77 22.07 -1.28
CA ASN A 2 -5.84 21.21 -0.77
C ASN A 2 -5.26 19.81 -0.62
N ASP A 3 -5.20 19.35 0.62
CA ASP A 3 -4.72 18.02 0.98
C ASP A 3 -5.78 16.99 0.59
N THR A 4 -5.64 16.46 -0.62
CA THR A 4 -6.61 15.51 -1.19
C THR A 4 -6.07 14.10 -1.16
N VAL A 5 -6.83 13.17 -0.58
CA VAL A 5 -6.61 11.74 -0.73
C VAL A 5 -7.44 11.24 -1.90
N SER A 6 -6.79 10.73 -2.93
CA SER A 6 -7.42 10.15 -4.12
C SER A 6 -7.32 8.64 -4.10
N ILE A 7 -8.45 7.95 -4.26
CA ILE A 7 -8.50 6.49 -4.38
C ILE A 7 -8.62 6.14 -5.86
N VAL A 8 -7.73 5.28 -6.35
CA VAL A 8 -7.67 4.85 -7.76
C VAL A 8 -7.77 3.33 -7.83
N THR A 9 -8.65 2.84 -8.69
CA THR A 9 -8.90 1.40 -8.89
C THR A 9 -8.57 1.00 -10.31
N TYR A 10 -8.25 -0.28 -10.55
CA TYR A 10 -8.07 -0.79 -11.91
C TYR A 10 -9.32 -0.53 -12.78
N PRO A 11 -9.18 -0.09 -14.06
CA PRO A 11 -7.94 0.15 -14.81
C PRO A 11 -7.41 1.59 -14.77
N ASP A 12 -7.94 2.44 -13.90
CA ASP A 12 -7.68 3.88 -13.92
C ASP A 12 -6.23 4.24 -13.52
N ASP A 13 -5.82 5.46 -13.88
CA ASP A 13 -4.55 6.06 -13.47
C ASP A 13 -4.71 7.58 -13.30
N ILE A 14 -3.84 8.18 -12.49
CA ILE A 14 -3.84 9.63 -12.26
C ILE A 14 -2.43 10.21 -12.39
N GLN A 15 -2.33 11.36 -13.07
CA GLN A 15 -1.08 12.07 -13.35
C GLN A 15 -0.92 13.29 -12.44
N THR A 16 -1.15 13.11 -11.15
CA THR A 16 -0.89 14.14 -10.15
C THR A 16 0.38 13.80 -9.37
N ASP A 17 1.16 14.83 -9.05
CA ASP A 17 2.27 14.69 -8.09
C ASP A 17 1.69 14.49 -6.69
N ALA A 18 2.01 13.34 -6.10
CA ALA A 18 1.42 12.88 -4.86
C ALA A 18 2.28 11.81 -4.19
N LEU A 19 2.15 11.68 -2.88
CA LEU A 19 2.57 10.50 -2.15
C LEU A 19 1.74 9.30 -2.63
N ARG A 20 2.39 8.26 -3.16
CA ARG A 20 1.70 7.13 -3.80
C ARG A 20 1.82 5.85 -2.96
N VAL A 21 0.69 5.27 -2.63
CA VAL A 21 0.55 4.02 -1.88
C VAL A 21 -0.19 3.00 -2.73
N LEU A 22 0.30 1.77 -2.77
CA LEU A 22 -0.42 0.63 -3.37
C LEU A 22 -0.92 -0.28 -2.26
N THR A 23 -2.21 -0.61 -2.28
CA THR A 23 -2.78 -1.70 -1.50
C THR A 23 -3.12 -2.89 -2.38
N TYR A 24 -2.88 -4.11 -1.89
CA TYR A 24 -3.17 -5.33 -2.63
C TYR A 24 -3.93 -6.36 -1.79
N ASP A 25 -5.14 -6.68 -2.24
CA ASP A 25 -6.00 -7.76 -1.75
C ASP A 25 -6.31 -7.70 -0.24
N LEU A 26 -6.43 -6.49 0.29
CA LEU A 26 -6.73 -6.26 1.70
C LEU A 26 -8.15 -6.72 2.05
N THR A 27 -8.31 -7.32 3.23
CA THR A 27 -9.64 -7.60 3.79
C THR A 27 -10.35 -6.30 4.18
N PRO A 28 -11.68 -6.32 4.41
CA PRO A 28 -12.40 -5.14 4.90
C PRO A 28 -11.81 -4.59 6.21
N GLU A 29 -11.41 -5.45 7.13
CA GLU A 29 -10.82 -5.07 8.41
C GLU A 29 -9.46 -4.39 8.22
N GLN A 30 -8.60 -4.96 7.34
CA GLN A 30 -7.31 -4.36 7.01
C GLN A 30 -7.47 -3.01 6.32
N SER A 31 -8.42 -2.91 5.39
CA SER A 31 -8.76 -1.65 4.69
C SER A 31 -9.28 -0.58 5.65
N GLN A 32 -10.01 -0.98 6.71
CA GLN A 32 -10.45 -0.09 7.76
C GLN A 32 -9.26 0.48 8.56
N LEU A 33 -8.23 -0.33 8.85
CA LEU A 33 -7.02 0.15 9.54
C LEU A 33 -6.27 1.20 8.70
N ILE A 34 -6.18 1.00 7.39
CA ILE A 34 -5.62 2.00 6.48
C ILE A 34 -6.46 3.28 6.52
N SER A 35 -7.78 3.17 6.36
CA SER A 35 -8.71 4.31 6.41
C SER A 35 -8.58 5.12 7.71
N ASN A 36 -8.48 4.45 8.84
CA ASN A 36 -8.27 5.09 10.14
C ASN A 36 -6.95 5.85 10.21
N THR A 37 -5.89 5.31 9.59
CA THR A 37 -4.58 6.01 9.52
C THR A 37 -4.74 7.32 8.74
N LEU A 38 -5.40 7.26 7.58
CA LEU A 38 -5.52 8.40 6.68
C LEU A 38 -6.35 9.53 7.27
N GLN A 39 -7.30 9.22 8.17
CA GLN A 39 -8.11 10.22 8.87
C GLN A 39 -7.37 10.92 10.02
N ASN A 40 -6.35 10.26 10.59
CA ASN A 40 -5.64 10.75 11.77
C ASN A 40 -4.33 11.46 11.46
N LEU A 41 -3.81 11.32 10.24
CA LEU A 41 -2.56 11.93 9.81
C LEU A 41 -2.82 13.17 8.94
N ASP A 42 -1.96 14.17 9.09
CA ASP A 42 -1.87 15.27 8.15
C ASP A 42 -1.09 14.80 6.93
N LEU A 43 -1.81 14.56 5.83
CA LEU A 43 -1.25 13.95 4.62
C LEU A 43 -0.99 15.02 3.56
N PRO A 44 0.15 14.98 2.85
CA PRO A 44 0.25 15.70 1.59
C PRO A 44 -0.77 15.14 0.59
N ASN A 45 -0.86 15.75 -0.58
CA ASN A 45 -1.61 15.16 -1.70
C ASN A 45 -1.21 13.68 -1.87
N THR A 46 -2.16 12.77 -1.72
CA THR A 46 -1.90 11.33 -1.60
C THR A 46 -2.78 10.57 -2.57
N VAL A 47 -2.18 9.62 -3.30
CA VAL A 47 -2.89 8.71 -4.20
C VAL A 47 -2.75 7.29 -3.66
N ILE A 48 -3.88 6.62 -3.50
CA ILE A 48 -3.96 5.23 -3.06
C ILE A 48 -4.49 4.40 -4.21
N TYR A 49 -3.63 3.56 -4.76
CA TYR A 49 -4.03 2.53 -5.71
C TYR A 49 -4.56 1.33 -4.93
N VAL A 50 -5.79 0.94 -5.20
CA VAL A 50 -6.42 -0.25 -4.61
C VAL A 50 -6.48 -1.33 -5.67
N ALA A 51 -5.65 -2.35 -5.48
CA ALA A 51 -5.59 -3.54 -6.32
C ALA A 51 -6.14 -4.76 -5.57
N LYS A 52 -6.67 -5.72 -6.30
CA LYS A 52 -7.20 -6.97 -5.76
C LYS A 52 -6.89 -8.16 -6.66
N THR A 53 -7.11 -9.36 -6.13
CA THR A 53 -7.07 -10.58 -6.92
C THR A 53 -7.98 -10.46 -8.16
N GLY A 54 -7.43 -10.78 -9.33
CA GLY A 54 -8.14 -10.73 -10.62
C GLY A 54 -7.96 -9.44 -11.43
N ASP A 55 -7.37 -8.39 -10.85
CA ASP A 55 -6.91 -7.23 -11.64
C ASP A 55 -5.72 -7.62 -12.52
N ASP A 56 -5.50 -6.88 -13.62
CA ASP A 56 -4.38 -7.15 -14.53
C ASP A 56 -3.02 -7.03 -13.80
N PRO A 57 -2.22 -8.11 -13.72
CA PRO A 57 -0.90 -8.07 -13.07
C PRO A 57 0.02 -7.00 -13.66
N GLN A 58 -0.10 -6.69 -14.96
CA GLN A 58 0.70 -5.64 -15.59
C GLN A 58 0.39 -4.26 -15.01
N TRP A 59 -0.89 -3.98 -14.74
CA TRP A 59 -1.30 -2.74 -14.08
C TRP A 59 -0.82 -2.69 -12.63
N VAL A 60 -0.94 -3.79 -11.88
CA VAL A 60 -0.45 -3.87 -10.49
C VAL A 60 1.05 -3.60 -10.42
N VAL A 61 1.83 -4.20 -11.32
CA VAL A 61 3.27 -3.99 -11.42
C VAL A 61 3.60 -2.54 -11.80
N ASP A 62 2.91 -1.95 -12.77
CA ASP A 62 3.04 -0.52 -13.11
C ASP A 62 2.78 0.37 -11.89
N LYS A 63 1.70 0.13 -11.12
CA LYS A 63 1.39 0.92 -9.93
C LYS A 63 2.43 0.72 -8.84
N LYS A 64 2.93 -0.49 -8.62
CA LYS A 64 4.03 -0.75 -7.68
C LYS A 64 5.24 0.13 -7.98
N HIS A 65 5.60 0.31 -9.25
CA HIS A 65 6.77 1.12 -9.62
C HIS A 65 6.57 2.62 -9.38
N LYS A 66 5.32 3.08 -9.31
CA LYS A 66 4.96 4.47 -9.00
C LYS A 66 4.79 4.72 -7.50
N CYS A 67 4.69 3.67 -6.68
CA CYS A 67 4.37 3.79 -5.25
C CYS A 67 5.60 3.73 -4.37
N VAL A 68 5.65 4.60 -3.36
CA VAL A 68 6.69 4.58 -2.33
C VAL A 68 6.38 3.59 -1.22
N ILE A 69 5.12 3.23 -1.03
CA ILE A 69 4.66 2.21 -0.07
C ILE A 69 3.81 1.18 -0.81
N VAL A 70 4.03 -0.10 -0.49
CA VAL A 70 3.12 -1.20 -0.84
C VAL A 70 2.63 -1.86 0.44
N ILE A 71 1.31 -2.03 0.59
CA ILE A 71 0.69 -2.76 1.70
C ILE A 71 -0.16 -3.89 1.13
N LEU A 72 0.05 -5.12 1.59
CA LEU A 72 -0.70 -6.25 1.06
C LEU A 72 -1.17 -7.23 2.13
N ASN A 73 -2.13 -8.05 1.75
CA ASN A 73 -2.54 -9.23 2.51
C ASN A 73 -1.69 -10.44 2.10
N ALA A 74 -0.81 -10.92 2.98
CA ALA A 74 0.07 -12.06 2.67
C ALA A 74 -0.71 -13.38 2.47
N ASN A 75 -1.95 -13.42 2.95
CA ASN A 75 -2.86 -14.55 2.80
C ASN A 75 -3.72 -14.48 1.53
N SER A 76 -3.41 -13.58 0.58
CA SER A 76 -4.12 -13.45 -0.71
C SER A 76 -4.21 -14.77 -1.45
N GLU A 77 -5.29 -15.01 -2.20
CA GLU A 77 -5.39 -16.20 -3.06
C GLU A 77 -4.41 -16.13 -4.24
N ASP A 78 -4.10 -14.92 -4.74
CA ASP A 78 -3.06 -14.71 -5.75
C ASP A 78 -1.67 -14.65 -5.12
N GLN A 79 -1.15 -15.83 -4.80
CA GLN A 79 0.18 -16.02 -4.24
C GLN A 79 1.32 -15.57 -5.19
N THR A 80 1.06 -15.46 -6.50
CA THR A 80 2.10 -15.05 -7.47
C THR A 80 2.34 -13.56 -7.36
N THR A 81 1.28 -12.76 -7.47
CA THR A 81 1.37 -11.30 -7.34
C THR A 81 1.75 -10.91 -5.92
N ALA A 82 1.13 -11.52 -4.90
CA ALA A 82 1.48 -11.26 -3.51
C ALA A 82 2.95 -11.61 -3.22
N GLY A 83 3.45 -12.73 -3.74
CA GLY A 83 4.86 -13.14 -3.59
C GLY A 83 5.83 -12.15 -4.25
N TYR A 84 5.52 -11.68 -5.45
CA TYR A 84 6.32 -10.64 -6.13
C TYR A 84 6.37 -9.34 -5.33
N LEU A 85 5.22 -8.88 -4.82
CA LEU A 85 5.12 -7.66 -4.03
C LEU A 85 5.83 -7.79 -2.67
N LEU A 86 5.69 -8.93 -1.99
CA LEU A 86 6.37 -9.21 -0.72
C LEU A 86 7.90 -9.14 -0.83
N ALA A 87 8.45 -9.52 -1.97
CA ALA A 87 9.90 -9.44 -2.23
C ALA A 87 10.40 -8.00 -2.42
N GLN A 88 9.52 -7.00 -2.48
CA GLN A 88 9.90 -5.61 -2.70
C GLN A 88 10.33 -4.93 -1.41
N PRO A 89 11.39 -4.10 -1.45
CA PRO A 89 11.93 -3.47 -0.24
C PRO A 89 10.97 -2.48 0.41
N ASN A 90 10.00 -1.95 -0.33
CA ASN A 90 9.00 -1.01 0.16
C ASN A 90 7.65 -1.66 0.51
N CYS A 91 7.60 -2.99 0.59
CA CYS A 91 6.41 -3.73 0.92
C CYS A 91 6.30 -4.01 2.42
N TYR A 92 5.11 -3.77 2.96
CA TYR A 92 4.64 -4.13 4.28
C TYR A 92 3.44 -5.05 4.12
N TYR A 93 3.18 -5.94 5.08
CA TYR A 93 2.13 -6.95 4.88
C TYR A 93 1.38 -7.31 6.15
N PHE A 94 0.11 -7.69 6.01
CA PHE A 94 -0.68 -8.33 7.04
C PHE A 94 -0.64 -9.86 6.90
N GLY A 95 -0.75 -10.57 8.03
CA GLY A 95 -0.85 -12.02 8.04
C GLY A 95 0.50 -12.74 7.98
N SER A 96 0.45 -14.06 7.82
CA SER A 96 1.65 -14.90 7.88
C SER A 96 2.22 -15.13 6.49
N SER A 97 3.52 -14.93 6.33
CA SER A 97 4.23 -15.25 5.09
C SER A 97 5.37 -16.22 5.34
N LYS A 98 5.50 -17.22 4.46
CA LYS A 98 6.69 -18.08 4.40
C LYS A 98 7.94 -17.31 3.96
N LEU A 99 7.76 -16.10 3.41
CA LEU A 99 8.82 -15.19 2.99
C LEU A 99 9.19 -14.17 4.08
N SER A 100 8.76 -14.38 5.33
CA SER A 100 9.12 -13.50 6.46
C SER A 100 10.64 -13.37 6.68
N VAL A 101 11.40 -14.37 6.24
CA VAL A 101 12.88 -14.33 6.23
C VAL A 101 13.42 -13.29 5.23
N ALA A 102 12.73 -13.10 4.10
CA ALA A 102 13.10 -12.12 3.07
C ALA A 102 12.49 -10.73 3.32
N ASN A 103 11.33 -10.67 3.96
CA ASN A 103 10.67 -9.43 4.35
C ASN A 103 10.14 -9.55 5.78
N ASN A 104 10.72 -8.79 6.72
CA ASN A 104 10.36 -8.79 8.13
C ASN A 104 9.41 -7.63 8.52
N LYS A 105 8.70 -7.05 7.56
CA LYS A 105 7.87 -5.84 7.72
C LYS A 105 6.38 -6.17 7.90
N GLU A 106 6.11 -7.07 8.85
CA GLU A 106 4.74 -7.44 9.21
C GLU A 106 4.01 -6.29 9.93
N ILE A 107 2.75 -6.08 9.56
CA ILE A 107 1.83 -5.14 10.18
C ILE A 107 0.97 -5.92 11.16
N LEU A 108 1.18 -5.67 12.45
CA LEU A 108 0.46 -6.32 13.54
C LEU A 108 -0.65 -5.44 14.10
N GLU A 109 -0.48 -4.12 14.03
CA GLU A 109 -1.37 -3.15 14.65
C GLU A 109 -1.40 -1.82 13.90
N GLN A 110 -2.42 -1.01 14.21
CA GLN A 110 -2.64 0.33 13.67
C GLN A 110 -1.39 1.21 13.77
N GLN A 111 -0.67 1.16 14.90
CA GLN A 111 0.50 2.01 15.14
C GLN A 111 1.63 1.76 14.13
N HIS A 112 1.78 0.53 13.63
CA HIS A 112 2.77 0.23 12.60
C HIS A 112 2.46 1.01 11.31
N ILE A 113 1.18 1.08 10.93
CA ILE A 113 0.73 1.78 9.71
C ILE A 113 0.98 3.28 9.85
N ASN A 114 0.64 3.86 11.02
CA ASN A 114 0.93 5.26 11.33
C ASN A 114 2.42 5.57 11.14
N ASN A 115 3.30 4.75 11.75
CA ASN A 115 4.74 4.93 11.66
C ASN A 115 5.28 4.80 10.23
N ILE A 116 4.69 3.92 9.41
CA ILE A 116 5.08 3.75 7.99
C ILE A 116 4.69 4.99 7.19
N MET A 117 3.46 5.47 7.36
CA MET A 117 2.96 6.64 6.65
C MET A 117 3.72 7.91 7.04
N GLU A 118 3.94 8.16 8.34
CA GLU A 118 4.72 9.31 8.82
C GLU A 118 6.14 9.34 8.24
N LYS A 119 6.83 8.19 8.19
CA LYS A 119 8.16 8.09 7.56
C LYS A 119 8.13 8.48 6.09
N ALA A 120 7.10 8.04 5.36
CA ALA A 120 6.96 8.34 3.94
C ALA A 120 6.60 9.82 3.71
N ILE A 121 5.73 10.41 4.53
CA ILE A 121 5.40 11.84 4.51
C ILE A 121 6.66 12.68 4.73
N ASN A 122 7.44 12.36 5.77
CA ASN A 122 8.69 13.05 6.07
C ASN A 122 9.74 12.91 4.96
N SER A 123 9.68 11.84 4.17
CA SER A 123 10.59 11.64 3.03
C SER A 123 10.11 12.32 1.75
N TYR A 124 8.79 12.56 1.63
CA TYR A 124 8.17 13.21 0.47
C TYR A 124 8.28 14.74 0.53
N GLY A 125 8.29 15.31 1.75
CA GLY A 125 8.38 16.76 1.98
C GLY A 125 9.80 17.36 2.00
N ILE A 126 10.84 16.58 1.68
CA ILE A 126 12.26 17.01 1.60
C ILE A 126 12.69 17.11 0.14
#